data_AF-A0A931WNX2-F1
#
_entry.id   AF-A0A931WNX2-F1
#
_cell.length_a   1.000
_cell.length_b   1.000
_cell.length_c   1.000
_cell.angle_alpha   90.00
_cell.angle_beta   90.00
_cell.angle_gamma   90.00
#
_symmetry.space_group_name_H-M   'P 1'
#
loop_
_entity.id
_entity.type
_entity.pdbx_description
1 polymer ?
#
loop_
_entity_poly.entity_id
_entity_poly.type
_entity_poly.pdbx_seq_one_letter_code
_entity_poly.pdbx_strand_id
1 'polypeptide(L)'
;MKKLIFIILAAIVIGSFIIIANAQMPAPYGTEGSRSGMGNFSNTAVDWNEIVEHTAREEQEGKEIWDKLRARELACENLSDEQFGVLGEYFMGTMAGESHAAMNAMMIQAHGEEGEEQIHIAMGKRLSGCDTSAAFPAGSGGWMPMMNMMWGGWSSPFGSNNSTNNMMNFGFGPFGSFGWIFMILWWVLIIAGIVALIKWLTSQSRGTHNHEKSTSVKATADKSALEILKERYAKGEIDKKEFEDKKKDLV
;
A
#
# COMPACT_ATOMS: atom_id res chain seq x y z
N MET A 1 26.08 1.53 23.25
CA MET A 1 24.96 2.47 23.06
C MET A 1 24.49 2.60 21.61
N LYS A 2 25.36 2.85 20.62
CA LYS A 2 24.95 3.00 19.19
C LYS A 2 24.31 1.76 18.55
N LYS A 3 24.73 0.54 18.96
CA LYS A 3 24.17 -0.73 18.46
C LYS A 3 22.75 -1.03 19.00
N LEU A 4 22.42 -0.54 20.20
CA LEU A 4 21.10 -0.75 20.83
C LEU A 4 20.01 0.12 20.17
N ILE A 5 20.36 1.35 19.75
CA ILE A 5 19.42 2.27 19.09
C ILE A 5 19.01 1.75 17.70
N PHE A 6 19.93 1.14 16.94
CA PHE A 6 19.61 0.53 15.64
C PHE A 6 18.68 -0.68 15.75
N ILE A 7 18.82 -1.49 16.81
CA ILE A 7 17.97 -2.67 17.04
C ILE A 7 16.56 -2.26 17.45
N ILE A 8 16.42 -1.23 18.28
CA ILE A 8 15.10 -0.71 18.70
C ILE A 8 14.36 -0.07 17.52
N LEU A 9 15.05 0.69 16.66
CA LEU A 9 14.44 1.27 15.46
C LEU A 9 14.06 0.21 14.41
N ALA A 10 14.88 -0.83 14.23
CA ALA A 10 14.55 -1.95 13.34
C ALA A 10 13.33 -2.76 13.84
N ALA A 11 13.21 -2.95 15.17
CA ALA A 11 12.06 -3.64 15.76
C ALA A 11 10.75 -2.83 15.66
N ILE A 12 10.82 -1.50 15.73
CA ILE A 12 9.63 -0.63 15.53
C ILE A 12 9.16 -0.69 14.07
N VAL A 13 10.09 -0.65 13.09
CA VAL A 13 9.72 -0.72 11.67
C VAL A 13 9.14 -2.09 11.30
N ILE A 14 9.67 -3.19 11.85
CA ILE A 14 9.12 -4.53 11.60
C ILE A 14 7.81 -4.76 12.37
N GLY A 15 7.65 -4.19 13.57
CA GLY A 15 6.42 -4.26 14.37
C GLY A 15 5.25 -3.48 13.78
N SER A 16 5.52 -2.40 13.03
CA SER A 16 4.47 -1.61 12.35
C SER A 16 3.89 -2.29 11.10
N PHE A 17 4.52 -3.33 10.56
CA PHE A 17 4.03 -4.07 9.40
C PHE A 17 3.16 -5.29 9.74
N ILE A 18 3.04 -5.67 11.02
CA ILE A 18 2.35 -6.91 11.45
C ILE A 18 0.95 -6.67 12.05
N ILE A 19 0.52 -5.44 12.31
CA ILE A 19 -0.78 -5.15 12.99
C ILE A 19 -1.81 -4.47 12.06
N ILE A 20 -1.83 -4.84 10.77
CA ILE A 20 -2.99 -4.53 9.92
C ILE A 20 -3.48 -5.82 9.28
N ALA A 21 -3.90 -6.75 10.14
CA ALA A 21 -4.76 -7.85 9.75
C ALA A 21 -5.76 -8.08 10.90
N ASN A 22 -6.99 -7.65 10.65
CA ASN A 22 -8.24 -8.15 11.21
C ASN A 22 -8.43 -8.10 12.75
N ALA A 23 -9.22 -7.13 13.20
CA ALA A 23 -10.46 -7.41 13.93
C ALA A 23 -11.22 -6.09 14.18
N GLN A 24 -12.15 -5.75 13.31
CA GLN A 24 -13.30 -4.92 13.69
C GLN A 24 -14.52 -5.49 12.96
N MET A 25 -15.26 -6.35 13.67
CA MET A 25 -16.66 -6.60 13.36
C MET A 25 -17.46 -5.36 13.80
N PRO A 26 -18.27 -4.72 12.95
CA PRO A 26 -19.38 -3.93 13.43
C PRO A 26 -20.59 -4.86 13.59
N ALA A 27 -21.00 -5.07 14.84
CA ALA A 27 -22.32 -5.56 15.20
C ALA A 27 -23.37 -4.44 14.99
N PRO A 28 -24.66 -4.77 14.85
CA PRO A 28 -25.67 -3.85 14.35
C PRO A 28 -26.10 -2.91 15.47
N TYR A 29 -26.00 -1.61 15.22
CA TYR A 29 -26.75 -0.60 15.96
C TYR A 29 -27.42 0.31 14.95
N GLY A 30 -28.72 0.08 14.78
CA GLY A 30 -29.58 1.07 14.17
C GLY A 30 -29.58 2.34 15.02
N THR A 31 -29.34 3.47 14.39
CA THR A 31 -29.84 4.77 14.82
C THR A 31 -30.04 5.64 13.58
N GLU A 32 -31.27 6.09 13.45
CA GLU A 32 -31.87 7.05 12.52
C GLU A 32 -30.90 8.09 11.93
N GLY A 33 -30.95 8.29 10.60
CA GLY A 33 -30.27 9.43 9.99
C GLY A 33 -30.29 9.47 8.47
N SER A 34 -31.32 10.10 7.90
CA SER A 34 -31.31 10.77 6.59
C SER A 34 -31.21 9.89 5.33
N ARG A 35 -32.36 9.29 5.01
CA ARG A 35 -32.71 8.82 3.66
C ARG A 35 -32.94 10.02 2.74
N SER A 36 -31.91 10.48 2.03
CA SER A 36 -32.03 11.55 1.03
C SER A 36 -31.03 11.35 -0.11
N GLY A 37 -31.50 10.79 -1.22
CA GLY A 37 -30.79 10.91 -2.50
C GLY A 37 -31.07 9.80 -3.50
N MET A 38 -32.16 9.94 -4.26
CA MET A 38 -32.26 9.83 -5.72
C MET A 38 -33.57 9.18 -6.16
N GLY A 39 -34.25 9.86 -7.10
CA GLY A 39 -35.18 9.22 -8.02
C GLY A 39 -36.64 9.19 -7.57
N ASN A 40 -37.40 10.15 -8.08
CA ASN A 40 -38.84 10.18 -8.03
C ASN A 40 -39.41 9.01 -8.87
N PHE A 41 -39.74 7.87 -8.22
CA PHE A 41 -40.47 6.76 -8.83
C PHE A 41 -41.75 6.50 -8.04
N SER A 42 -42.88 6.89 -8.62
CA SER A 42 -44.21 6.60 -8.09
C SER A 42 -44.67 5.19 -8.48
N ASN A 43 -45.30 4.52 -7.50
CA ASN A 43 -46.21 3.38 -7.59
C ASN A 43 -45.61 1.97 -7.62
N THR A 44 -44.88 1.62 -6.57
CA THR A 44 -45.19 0.52 -5.63
C THR A 44 -44.37 0.85 -4.39
N ALA A 45 -44.93 0.78 -3.19
CA ALA A 45 -44.15 1.00 -1.97
C ALA A 45 -43.23 -0.23 -1.78
N VAL A 46 -42.11 -0.24 -2.49
CA VAL A 46 -41.08 -1.26 -2.33
C VAL A 46 -40.56 -1.11 -0.90
N ASP A 47 -40.79 -2.12 -0.06
CA ASP A 47 -40.26 -2.14 1.29
C ASP A 47 -38.76 -2.44 1.23
N TRP A 48 -38.00 -1.36 1.10
CA TRP A 48 -36.54 -1.42 1.09
C TRP A 48 -35.95 -2.01 2.38
N ASN A 49 -36.66 -2.00 3.49
CA ASN A 49 -36.15 -2.60 4.72
C ASN A 49 -36.16 -4.14 4.58
N GLU A 50 -37.22 -4.69 4.00
CA GLU A 50 -37.31 -6.12 3.69
C GLU A 50 -36.22 -6.56 2.71
N ILE A 51 -35.95 -5.78 1.65
CA ILE A 51 -34.90 -6.08 0.67
C ILE A 51 -33.51 -6.06 1.32
N VAL A 52 -33.22 -5.05 2.14
CA VAL A 52 -31.95 -4.94 2.85
C VAL A 52 -31.77 -6.09 3.84
N GLU A 53 -32.82 -6.46 4.57
CA GLU A 53 -32.79 -7.59 5.50
C GLU A 53 -32.58 -8.92 4.76
N HIS A 54 -33.25 -9.11 3.63
CA HIS A 54 -33.07 -10.28 2.77
C HIS A 54 -31.63 -10.41 2.28
N THR A 55 -31.11 -9.33 1.68
CA THR A 55 -29.72 -9.27 1.17
C THR A 55 -28.72 -9.57 2.28
N ALA A 56 -28.92 -8.99 3.47
CA ALA A 56 -28.04 -9.22 4.62
C ALA A 56 -28.08 -10.68 5.12
N ARG A 57 -29.21 -11.37 4.99
CA ARG A 57 -29.31 -12.81 5.30
C ARG A 57 -28.53 -13.65 4.31
N GLU A 58 -28.66 -13.37 3.01
CA GLU A 58 -27.94 -14.10 1.96
C GLU A 58 -26.42 -13.89 2.07
N GLU A 59 -25.96 -12.67 2.37
CA GLU A 59 -24.55 -12.42 2.65
C GLU A 59 -24.01 -13.26 3.82
N GLN A 60 -24.82 -13.47 4.86
CA GLN A 60 -24.43 -14.28 6.02
C GLN A 60 -24.34 -15.77 5.65
N GLU A 61 -25.32 -16.28 4.92
CA GLU A 61 -25.30 -17.66 4.44
C GLU A 61 -24.08 -17.91 3.53
N GLY A 62 -23.75 -16.93 2.68
CA GLY A 62 -22.61 -17.00 1.78
C GLY A 62 -21.28 -16.98 2.55
N LYS A 63 -21.22 -16.20 3.62
CA LYS A 63 -20.07 -16.18 4.53
C LYS A 63 -19.85 -17.54 5.20
N GLU A 64 -20.91 -18.20 5.66
CA GLU A 64 -20.80 -19.53 6.26
C GLU A 64 -20.27 -20.57 5.26
N ILE A 65 -20.76 -20.53 4.02
CA ILE A 65 -20.26 -21.38 2.94
C ILE A 65 -18.78 -21.09 2.66
N TRP A 66 -18.41 -19.80 2.61
CA TRP A 66 -17.02 -19.38 2.42
C TRP A 66 -16.09 -19.87 3.54
N ASP A 67 -16.53 -19.77 4.78
CA ASP A 67 -15.77 -20.22 5.95
C ASP A 67 -15.53 -21.74 5.89
N LYS A 68 -16.55 -22.52 5.51
CA LYS A 68 -16.44 -23.97 5.30
C LYS A 68 -15.51 -24.33 4.14
N LEU A 69 -15.54 -23.57 3.04
CA LEU A 69 -14.60 -23.74 1.92
C LEU A 69 -13.16 -23.48 2.35
N ARG A 70 -12.92 -22.40 3.11
CA ARG A 70 -11.59 -22.08 3.64
C ARG A 70 -11.09 -23.11 4.65
N ALA A 71 -11.98 -23.65 5.46
CA ALA A 71 -11.70 -24.73 6.39
C ALA A 71 -11.51 -26.10 5.71
N ARG A 72 -11.75 -26.20 4.40
CA ARG A 72 -11.75 -27.45 3.61
C ARG A 72 -12.78 -28.48 4.08
N GLU A 73 -13.83 -28.02 4.75
CA GLU A 73 -14.96 -28.85 5.17
C GLU A 73 -15.95 -29.07 4.02
N LEU A 74 -16.03 -28.11 3.10
CA LEU A 74 -16.76 -28.20 1.84
C LEU A 74 -15.78 -28.18 0.66
N ALA A 75 -16.16 -28.89 -0.40
CA ALA A 75 -15.42 -28.94 -1.67
C ALA A 75 -16.27 -28.32 -2.78
N CYS A 76 -15.62 -27.65 -3.74
CA CYS A 76 -16.27 -26.98 -4.87
C CYS A 76 -17.24 -27.87 -5.64
N GLU A 77 -16.95 -29.17 -5.75
CA GLU A 77 -17.78 -30.16 -6.47
C GLU A 77 -19.13 -30.42 -5.78
N ASN A 78 -19.23 -30.13 -4.49
CA ASN A 78 -20.44 -30.34 -3.69
C ASN A 78 -21.31 -29.08 -3.58
N LEU A 79 -20.91 -27.97 -4.20
CA LEU A 79 -21.68 -26.74 -4.17
C LEU A 79 -22.67 -26.70 -5.35
N SER A 80 -23.92 -26.37 -5.04
CA SER A 80 -24.94 -26.07 -6.06
C SER A 80 -24.78 -24.65 -6.61
N ASP A 81 -25.42 -24.37 -7.75
CA ASP A 81 -25.46 -23.03 -8.31
C ASP A 81 -26.11 -22.03 -7.34
N GLU A 82 -27.19 -22.39 -6.65
CA GLU A 82 -27.79 -21.57 -5.59
C GLU A 82 -26.75 -21.20 -4.50
N GLN A 83 -25.94 -22.17 -4.05
CA GLN A 83 -24.89 -21.92 -3.06
C GLN A 83 -23.78 -21.01 -3.60
N PHE A 84 -23.48 -21.10 -4.90
CA PHE A 84 -22.59 -20.15 -5.55
C PHE A 84 -23.21 -18.75 -5.69
N GLY A 85 -24.52 -18.66 -5.89
CA GLY A 85 -25.27 -17.40 -5.87
C GLY A 85 -25.14 -16.69 -4.54
N VAL A 86 -25.50 -17.38 -3.45
CA VAL A 86 -25.38 -16.86 -2.08
C VAL A 86 -23.92 -16.53 -1.73
N LEU A 87 -22.95 -17.31 -2.21
CA LEU A 87 -21.52 -16.99 -2.06
C LEU A 87 -21.12 -15.72 -2.86
N GLY A 88 -21.74 -15.51 -4.02
CA GLY A 88 -21.66 -14.29 -4.80
C GLY A 88 -22.20 -13.07 -4.06
N GLU A 89 -23.37 -13.19 -3.42
CA GLU A 89 -23.98 -12.16 -2.56
C GLU A 89 -22.99 -11.74 -1.45
N TYR A 90 -22.39 -12.71 -0.76
CA TYR A 90 -21.38 -12.42 0.26
C TYR A 90 -20.20 -11.62 -0.30
N PHE A 91 -19.63 -12.06 -1.44
CA PHE A 91 -18.53 -11.32 -2.04
C PHE A 91 -18.95 -9.93 -2.53
N MET A 92 -20.14 -9.79 -3.11
CA MET A 92 -20.66 -8.50 -3.52
C MET A 92 -20.85 -7.58 -2.32
N GLY A 93 -21.41 -8.07 -1.21
CA GLY A 93 -21.50 -7.36 0.06
C GLY A 93 -20.13 -6.89 0.56
N THR A 94 -19.08 -7.72 0.48
CA THR A 94 -17.73 -7.29 0.89
C THR A 94 -17.15 -6.16 0.02
N MET A 95 -17.60 -6.03 -1.23
CA MET A 95 -17.16 -4.99 -2.15
C MET A 95 -18.03 -3.72 -2.11
N ALA A 96 -19.34 -3.91 -2.05
CA ALA A 96 -20.34 -2.87 -2.15
C ALA A 96 -20.73 -2.29 -0.77
N GLY A 97 -20.52 -3.03 0.31
CA GLY A 97 -20.93 -2.65 1.65
C GLY A 97 -22.44 -2.35 1.70
N GLU A 98 -22.82 -1.24 2.34
CA GLU A 98 -24.22 -0.82 2.46
C GLU A 98 -24.91 -0.54 1.11
N SER A 99 -24.16 -0.42 0.02
CA SER A 99 -24.72 -0.22 -1.32
C SER A 99 -25.14 -1.50 -2.03
N HIS A 100 -24.89 -2.69 -1.45
CA HIS A 100 -25.19 -3.96 -2.08
C HIS A 100 -26.66 -4.12 -2.47
N ALA A 101 -27.60 -3.90 -1.55
CA ALA A 101 -29.04 -3.98 -1.85
C ALA A 101 -29.49 -3.00 -2.96
N ALA A 102 -28.89 -1.81 -3.02
CA ALA A 102 -29.15 -0.86 -4.10
C ALA A 102 -28.53 -1.31 -5.43
N MET A 103 -27.39 -1.99 -5.38
CA MET A 103 -26.74 -2.58 -6.54
C MET A 103 -27.57 -3.75 -7.09
N ASN A 104 -28.10 -4.63 -6.24
CA ASN A 104 -28.98 -5.73 -6.67
C ASN A 104 -30.23 -5.17 -7.37
N ALA A 105 -30.85 -4.13 -6.79
CA ALA A 105 -31.97 -3.45 -7.44
C ALA A 105 -31.59 -2.88 -8.83
N MET A 106 -30.39 -2.31 -8.97
CA MET A 106 -29.88 -1.84 -10.26
C MET A 106 -29.61 -3.00 -11.23
N MET A 107 -29.07 -4.12 -10.74
CA MET A 107 -28.81 -5.32 -11.53
C MET A 107 -30.10 -5.94 -12.05
N ILE A 108 -31.10 -6.11 -11.18
CA ILE A 108 -32.42 -6.59 -11.55
C ILE A 108 -33.06 -5.65 -12.58
N GLN A 109 -32.92 -4.33 -12.41
CA GLN A 109 -33.42 -3.36 -13.39
C GLN A 109 -32.74 -3.49 -14.77
N ALA A 110 -31.45 -3.80 -14.80
CA ALA A 110 -30.67 -3.88 -16.04
C ALA A 110 -30.74 -5.26 -16.73
N HIS A 111 -30.81 -6.33 -15.94
CA HIS A 111 -30.61 -7.71 -16.40
C HIS A 111 -31.75 -8.67 -16.01
N GLY A 112 -32.75 -8.19 -15.26
CA GLY A 112 -33.80 -9.03 -14.68
C GLY A 112 -33.32 -9.81 -13.46
N GLU A 113 -34.26 -10.44 -12.77
CA GLU A 113 -33.98 -11.28 -11.58
C GLU A 113 -33.07 -12.45 -11.93
N GLU A 114 -33.36 -13.19 -13.01
CA GLU A 114 -32.50 -14.29 -13.47
C GLU A 114 -31.09 -13.83 -13.86
N GLY A 115 -30.96 -12.59 -14.35
CA GLY A 115 -29.68 -12.04 -14.76
C GLY A 115 -28.81 -11.63 -13.57
N GLU A 116 -29.42 -11.07 -12.53
CA GLU A 116 -28.75 -10.76 -11.27
C GLU A 116 -28.25 -12.04 -10.58
N GLU A 117 -29.10 -13.06 -10.48
CA GLU A 117 -28.74 -14.34 -9.87
C GLU A 117 -27.58 -15.00 -10.61
N GLN A 118 -27.61 -15.03 -11.95
CA GLN A 118 -26.51 -15.57 -12.76
C GLN A 118 -25.21 -14.80 -12.58
N ILE A 119 -25.27 -13.48 -12.38
CA ILE A 119 -24.08 -12.67 -12.09
C ILE A 119 -23.52 -13.04 -10.72
N HIS A 120 -24.36 -13.23 -9.70
CA HIS A 120 -23.93 -13.68 -8.38
C HIS A 120 -23.35 -15.09 -8.42
N ILE A 121 -23.97 -16.03 -9.12
CA ILE A 121 -23.43 -17.39 -9.31
C ILE A 121 -22.05 -17.34 -9.97
N ALA A 122 -21.91 -16.60 -11.08
CA ALA A 122 -20.64 -16.48 -11.78
C ALA A 122 -19.57 -15.78 -10.92
N MET A 123 -19.97 -14.77 -10.15
CA MET A 123 -19.09 -14.09 -9.20
C MET A 123 -18.63 -15.03 -8.08
N GLY A 124 -19.55 -15.77 -7.46
CA GLY A 124 -19.26 -16.74 -6.41
C GLY A 124 -18.31 -17.83 -6.88
N LYS A 125 -18.54 -18.40 -8.07
CA LYS A 125 -17.64 -19.39 -8.70
C LYS A 125 -16.22 -18.83 -8.93
N ARG A 126 -16.12 -17.62 -9.45
CA ARG A 126 -14.83 -16.97 -9.75
C ARG A 126 -14.05 -16.59 -8.49
N LEU A 127 -14.70 -15.91 -7.55
CA LEU A 127 -14.07 -15.35 -6.36
C LEU A 127 -13.78 -16.40 -5.28
N SER A 128 -14.55 -17.49 -5.25
CA SER A 128 -14.21 -18.65 -4.42
C SER A 128 -13.03 -19.45 -4.94
N GLY A 129 -12.67 -19.28 -6.23
CA GLY A 129 -11.65 -20.06 -6.91
C GLY A 129 -12.12 -21.44 -7.38
N CYS A 130 -13.41 -21.76 -7.25
CA CYS A 130 -13.98 -23.04 -7.69
C CYS A 130 -14.10 -23.14 -9.21
N ASP A 131 -14.48 -22.06 -9.89
CA ASP A 131 -14.45 -21.96 -11.36
C ASP A 131 -14.14 -20.52 -11.78
N THR A 132 -12.87 -20.28 -12.09
CA THR A 132 -12.38 -18.96 -12.52
C THR A 132 -12.77 -18.61 -13.96
N SER A 133 -13.30 -19.58 -14.71
CA SER A 133 -13.71 -19.43 -16.11
C SER A 133 -15.20 -19.19 -16.30
N ALA A 134 -16.01 -19.35 -15.23
CA ALA A 134 -17.46 -19.18 -15.26
C ALA A 134 -17.87 -17.92 -16.02
N ALA A 135 -18.66 -18.04 -17.08
CA ALA A 135 -19.04 -16.91 -17.92
C ALA A 135 -20.15 -16.08 -17.25
N PHE A 136 -20.10 -14.77 -17.41
CA PHE A 136 -21.24 -13.91 -17.10
C PHE A 136 -22.28 -13.99 -18.23
N PRO A 137 -23.58 -13.80 -17.93
CA PRO A 137 -24.64 -13.83 -18.94
C PRO A 137 -24.40 -12.83 -20.07
N ALA A 138 -24.76 -13.23 -21.29
CA ALA A 138 -24.65 -12.41 -22.48
C ALA A 138 -25.54 -11.15 -22.34
N GLY A 139 -24.92 -9.97 -22.35
CA GLY A 139 -25.60 -8.69 -22.07
C GLY A 139 -25.05 -7.96 -20.84
N SER A 140 -24.34 -8.66 -19.95
CA SER A 140 -23.59 -8.06 -18.81
C SER A 140 -22.33 -7.28 -19.22
N GLY A 141 -22.13 -7.03 -20.51
CA GLY A 141 -20.92 -6.41 -21.07
C GLY A 141 -20.63 -4.98 -20.57
N GLY A 142 -21.62 -4.30 -19.98
CA GLY A 142 -21.45 -3.00 -19.31
C GLY A 142 -20.99 -3.11 -17.85
N TRP A 143 -21.21 -4.24 -17.20
CA TRP A 143 -20.87 -4.46 -15.79
C TRP A 143 -19.39 -4.83 -15.59
N MET A 144 -18.82 -5.63 -16.51
CA MET A 144 -17.40 -5.99 -16.51
C MET A 144 -16.44 -4.77 -16.53
N PRO A 145 -16.63 -3.73 -17.37
CA PRO A 145 -15.80 -2.51 -17.35
C PRO A 145 -15.90 -1.72 -16.05
N MET A 146 -17.10 -1.65 -15.46
CA MET A 146 -17.34 -0.91 -14.20
C MET A 146 -16.65 -1.61 -13.03
N MET A 147 -16.78 -2.93 -12.95
CA MET A 147 -16.08 -3.71 -11.92
C MET A 147 -14.57 -3.70 -12.13
N ASN A 148 -14.08 -3.73 -13.37
CA ASN A 148 -12.64 -3.67 -13.67
C ASN A 148 -12.00 -2.32 -13.25
N MET A 149 -12.75 -1.23 -13.40
CA MET A 149 -12.32 0.10 -12.96
C MET A 149 -12.33 0.24 -11.43
N MET A 150 -13.29 -0.38 -10.74
CA MET A 150 -13.38 -0.36 -9.27
C MET A 150 -12.37 -1.32 -8.60
N TRP A 151 -12.08 -2.47 -9.23
CA TRP A 151 -11.08 -3.45 -8.79
C TRP A 151 -9.64 -3.12 -9.22
N GLY A 152 -9.41 -1.95 -9.80
CA GLY A 152 -8.06 -1.47 -10.10
C GLY A 152 -7.32 -2.34 -11.12
N GLY A 153 -7.93 -2.63 -12.27
CA GLY A 153 -7.20 -3.14 -13.43
C GLY A 153 -6.61 -4.52 -13.24
N TRP A 154 -7.38 -5.47 -12.69
CA TRP A 154 -7.01 -6.88 -12.74
C TRP A 154 -7.12 -7.36 -14.20
N SER A 155 -5.97 -7.37 -14.87
CA SER A 155 -5.78 -7.93 -16.19
C SER A 155 -6.20 -9.41 -16.22
N SER A 156 -7.25 -9.73 -16.96
CA SER A 156 -7.51 -11.09 -17.43
C SER A 156 -6.29 -11.56 -18.27
N PRO A 157 -5.61 -12.68 -17.92
CA PRO A 157 -4.42 -13.14 -18.65
C PRO A 157 -4.70 -13.92 -19.94
N PHE A 158 -5.96 -14.12 -20.34
CA PHE A 158 -6.34 -14.95 -21.50
C PHE A 158 -7.79 -14.62 -21.85
N GLY A 159 -8.23 -14.26 -23.04
CA GLY A 159 -7.65 -14.04 -24.36
C GLY A 159 -8.84 -13.89 -25.34
N SER A 160 -8.70 -13.15 -26.43
CA SER A 160 -9.21 -13.50 -27.77
C SER A 160 -9.05 -12.35 -28.76
N ASN A 161 -8.59 -12.70 -29.95
CA ASN A 161 -8.12 -11.84 -31.00
C ASN A 161 -9.27 -11.53 -31.97
N ASN A 162 -9.69 -10.26 -32.08
CA ASN A 162 -9.98 -9.68 -33.39
C ASN A 162 -10.12 -8.15 -33.33
N SER A 163 -9.26 -7.51 -34.11
CA SER A 163 -9.38 -6.23 -34.82
C SER A 163 -10.26 -5.09 -34.30
N THR A 164 -9.62 -3.92 -34.36
CA THR A 164 -10.18 -2.56 -34.49
C THR A 164 -10.96 -2.04 -33.30
N ASN A 165 -10.25 -1.39 -32.37
CA ASN A 165 -10.52 -0.01 -31.97
C ASN A 165 -9.37 0.52 -31.09
N ASN A 166 -8.42 1.20 -31.75
CA ASN A 166 -7.42 2.07 -31.13
C ASN A 166 -8.11 3.31 -30.53
N MET A 167 -8.74 3.18 -29.35
CA MET A 167 -9.33 4.36 -28.71
C MET A 167 -9.44 4.26 -27.19
N MET A 168 -8.41 3.79 -26.47
CA MET A 168 -8.11 4.21 -25.08
C MET A 168 -6.62 4.01 -24.76
N ASN A 169 -5.76 4.70 -25.50
CA ASN A 169 -4.37 4.96 -25.07
C ASN A 169 -4.29 6.37 -24.45
N PHE A 170 -5.00 6.57 -23.34
CA PHE A 170 -4.91 7.78 -22.52
C PHE A 170 -4.42 7.38 -21.14
N GLY A 171 -3.10 7.16 -21.02
CA GLY A 171 -2.47 6.83 -19.73
C GLY A 171 -0.96 6.64 -19.80
N PHE A 172 -0.41 6.32 -20.98
CA PHE A 172 1.04 6.20 -21.19
C PHE A 172 1.53 7.23 -22.21
N GLY A 173 1.32 8.51 -21.89
CA GLY A 173 2.09 9.57 -22.52
C GLY A 173 3.58 9.45 -22.15
N PRO A 174 4.50 10.03 -22.93
CA PRO A 174 5.96 10.01 -22.68
C PRO A 174 6.41 10.63 -21.34
N PHE A 175 5.47 11.09 -20.50
CA PHE A 175 5.67 11.55 -19.12
C PHE A 175 5.41 10.47 -18.05
N GLY A 176 4.80 9.33 -18.37
CA GLY A 176 4.59 8.22 -17.41
C GLY A 176 5.91 7.64 -16.89
N SER A 177 6.93 7.63 -17.75
CA SER A 177 8.30 7.24 -17.42
C SER A 177 9.04 8.25 -16.53
N PHE A 178 8.54 9.46 -16.35
CA PHE A 178 9.16 10.44 -15.45
C PHE A 178 8.63 10.34 -14.02
N GLY A 179 7.40 9.85 -13.84
CA GLY A 179 6.77 9.69 -12.52
C GLY A 179 7.53 8.73 -11.61
N TRP A 180 7.93 7.56 -12.11
CA TRP A 180 8.67 6.57 -11.31
C TRP A 180 10.10 7.02 -10.97
N ILE A 181 10.77 7.76 -11.87
CA ILE A 181 12.06 8.41 -11.58
C ILE A 181 11.92 9.44 -10.45
N PHE A 182 10.88 10.29 -10.51
CA PHE A 182 10.65 11.31 -9.49
C PHE A 182 10.32 10.69 -8.13
N MET A 183 9.56 9.59 -8.14
CA MET A 183 9.25 8.82 -6.94
C MET A 183 10.54 8.30 -6.29
N ILE A 184 11.42 7.62 -7.05
CA ILE A 184 12.70 7.10 -6.53
C ILE A 184 13.58 8.24 -6.00
N LEU A 185 13.68 9.36 -6.74
CA LEU A 185 14.48 10.50 -6.35
C LEU A 185 13.97 11.14 -5.04
N TRP A 186 12.65 11.23 -4.88
CA TRP A 186 12.01 11.74 -3.67
C TRP A 186 12.28 10.83 -2.45
N TRP A 187 12.19 9.51 -2.62
CA TRP A 187 12.57 8.54 -1.58
C TRP A 187 14.05 8.64 -1.19
N VAL A 188 14.96 8.80 -2.16
CA VAL A 188 16.39 9.01 -1.88
C VAL A 188 16.63 10.30 -1.09
N LEU A 189 15.90 11.37 -1.40
CA LEU A 189 15.97 12.65 -0.66
C LEU A 189 15.53 12.50 0.79
N ILE A 190 14.45 11.75 1.05
CA ILE A 190 13.98 11.46 2.40
C ILE A 190 15.03 10.69 3.20
N ILE A 191 15.59 9.63 2.60
CA ILE A 191 16.62 8.82 3.26
C ILE A 191 17.86 9.67 3.55
N ALA A 192 18.30 10.50 2.60
CA ALA A 192 19.41 11.42 2.79
C ALA A 192 19.14 12.44 3.91
N GLY A 193 17.92 12.98 4.00
CA GLY A 193 17.49 13.88 5.06
C GLY A 193 17.54 13.23 6.45
N ILE A 194 17.03 11.99 6.56
CA ILE A 194 17.09 11.22 7.81
C ILE A 194 18.55 10.94 8.21
N VAL A 195 19.39 10.50 7.27
CA VAL A 195 20.82 10.26 7.54
C VAL A 195 21.52 11.54 7.95
N ALA A 196 21.26 12.66 7.29
CA ALA A 196 21.82 13.97 7.65
C ALA A 196 21.37 14.41 9.05
N LEU A 197 20.09 14.22 9.38
CA LEU A 197 19.53 14.53 10.69
C LEU A 197 20.16 13.67 11.79
N ILE A 198 20.30 12.36 11.57
CA ILE A 198 21.00 11.46 12.49
C ILE A 198 22.48 11.88 12.62
N LYS A 199 23.15 12.24 11.53
CA LYS A 199 24.55 12.69 11.55
C LYS A 199 24.70 14.01 12.30
N TRP A 200 23.75 14.93 12.17
CA TRP A 200 23.71 16.20 12.89
C TRP A 200 23.45 16.00 14.39
N LEU A 201 22.44 15.21 14.76
CA LEU A 201 22.13 14.86 16.15
C LEU A 201 23.27 14.09 16.83
N THR A 202 23.91 13.16 16.11
CA THR A 202 25.08 12.43 16.63
C THR A 202 26.37 13.25 16.62
N SER A 203 26.43 14.34 15.86
CA SER A 203 27.50 15.34 15.89
C SER A 203 27.30 16.34 17.03
N GLN A 204 26.06 16.64 17.46
CA GLN A 204 25.82 17.48 18.64
C GLN A 204 26.17 16.77 19.95
N SER A 205 26.06 15.44 20.02
CA SER A 205 26.52 14.64 21.17
C SER A 205 28.04 14.46 21.21
N ARG A 206 28.76 14.84 20.15
CA ARG A 206 30.22 14.88 20.11
C ARG A 206 30.66 16.34 20.09
N GLY A 207 30.49 16.97 21.24
CA GLY A 207 31.25 18.17 21.56
C GLY A 207 32.75 17.89 21.39
N THR A 208 33.36 18.79 20.63
CA THR A 208 34.78 19.08 20.49
C THR A 208 35.56 18.37 19.39
N HIS A 209 36.17 19.26 18.60
CA HIS A 209 37.33 19.14 17.74
C HIS A 209 37.15 18.88 16.24
N ASN A 210 37.29 20.01 15.53
CA ASN A 210 37.98 20.20 14.26
C ASN A 210 37.13 19.80 13.05
N HIS A 211 36.45 20.75 12.42
CA HIS A 211 37.02 21.67 11.44
C HIS A 211 38.08 21.01 10.56
N GLU A 212 37.92 21.26 9.26
CA GLU A 212 38.94 21.10 8.23
C GLU A 212 38.94 19.78 7.46
N LYS A 213 38.10 19.74 6.43
CA LYS A 213 38.43 18.98 5.24
C LYS A 213 38.73 19.94 4.10
N SER A 214 39.92 19.76 3.55
CA SER A 214 40.37 20.24 2.24
C SER A 214 40.85 21.69 2.21
N THR A 215 42.17 21.87 2.46
CA THR A 215 43.14 22.81 1.82
C THR A 215 44.33 23.17 2.75
N SER A 216 44.47 22.60 3.96
CA SER A 216 45.52 23.03 4.93
C SER A 216 46.53 21.97 5.40
N VAL A 217 46.52 20.76 4.85
CA VAL A 217 47.30 19.62 5.38
C VAL A 217 48.80 19.93 5.54
N LYS A 218 49.35 20.84 4.72
CA LYS A 218 50.74 21.29 4.85
C LYS A 218 50.92 22.27 6.04
N ALA A 219 50.09 23.30 6.12
CA ALA A 219 50.18 24.32 7.17
C ALA A 219 49.86 23.81 8.59
N THR A 220 49.08 22.73 8.72
CA THR A 220 48.79 22.09 10.01
C THR A 220 49.91 21.15 10.45
N ALA A 221 50.54 20.45 9.51
CA ALA A 221 51.74 19.64 9.78
C ALA A 221 52.94 20.53 10.18
N ASP A 222 53.14 21.66 9.50
CA ASP A 222 54.25 22.60 9.78
C ASP A 222 54.08 23.25 11.18
N LYS A 223 52.85 23.61 11.56
CA LYS A 223 52.53 24.09 12.91
C LYS A 223 52.82 23.04 13.99
N SER A 224 52.45 21.78 13.73
CA SER A 224 52.72 20.68 14.67
C SER A 224 54.22 20.39 14.81
N ALA A 225 54.97 20.42 13.70
CA ALA A 225 56.42 20.20 13.73
C ALA A 225 57.16 21.30 14.51
N LEU A 226 56.78 22.57 14.31
CA LEU A 226 57.33 23.70 15.08
C LEU A 226 56.97 23.67 16.56
N GLU A 227 55.76 23.22 16.92
CA GLU A 227 55.34 23.06 18.31
C GLU A 227 56.15 21.98 19.03
N ILE A 228 56.36 20.82 18.39
CA ILE A 228 57.20 19.74 18.94
C ILE A 228 58.65 20.22 19.11
N LEU A 229 59.18 20.99 18.15
CA LEU A 229 60.54 21.52 18.23
C LEU A 229 60.69 22.51 19.40
N LYS A 230 59.70 23.38 19.64
CA LYS A 230 59.68 24.30 20.79
C LYS A 230 59.57 23.56 22.11
N GLU A 231 58.76 22.51 22.18
CA GLU A 231 58.59 21.70 23.39
C GLU A 231 59.91 21.03 23.81
N ARG A 232 60.66 20.47 22.85
CA ARG A 232 61.96 19.84 23.14
C ARG A 232 63.03 20.85 23.55
N TYR A 233 63.04 22.04 22.95
CA TYR A 233 63.92 23.13 23.39
C TYR A 233 63.58 23.58 24.82
N ALA A 234 62.30 23.73 25.15
CA ALA A 234 61.86 24.09 26.50
C ALA A 234 62.18 23.00 27.54
N LYS A 235 62.17 21.73 27.13
CA LYS A 235 62.62 20.59 27.95
C LYS A 235 64.15 20.49 28.08
N GLY A 236 64.92 21.29 27.33
CA GLY A 236 66.38 21.25 27.30
C GLY A 236 66.96 20.04 26.57
N GLU A 237 66.15 19.32 25.80
CA GLU A 237 66.57 18.12 25.06
C GLU A 237 67.38 18.46 23.79
N ILE A 238 67.29 19.71 23.31
CA ILE A 238 68.04 20.22 22.15
C ILE A 238 68.67 21.57 22.50
N ASP A 239 69.87 21.82 21.97
CA ASP A 239 70.58 23.08 22.18
C ASP A 239 69.99 24.22 21.32
N LYS A 240 70.22 25.47 21.73
CA LYS A 240 69.75 26.66 21.00
C LYS A 240 70.24 26.68 19.55
N LYS A 241 71.45 26.17 19.28
CA LYS A 241 71.98 26.11 17.91
C LYS A 241 71.18 25.13 17.04
N GLU A 242 70.85 23.95 17.57
CA GLU A 242 70.07 22.94 16.86
C GLU A 242 68.60 23.35 16.64
N PHE A 243 68.03 24.07 17.60
CA PHE A 243 66.67 24.62 17.47
C PHE A 243 66.57 25.61 16.31
N GLU A 244 67.51 26.55 16.21
CA GLU A 244 67.49 27.57 15.16
C GLU A 244 67.77 26.98 13.76
N ASP A 245 68.64 25.96 13.66
CA ASP A 245 68.91 25.29 12.38
C ASP A 245 67.66 24.52 11.88
N LYS A 246 66.99 23.75 12.75
CA LYS A 246 65.79 22.97 12.36
C LYS A 246 64.54 23.83 12.14
N LYS A 247 64.45 24.98 12.81
CA LYS A 247 63.34 25.93 12.63
C LYS A 247 63.36 26.56 11.24
N LYS A 248 64.53 26.78 10.64
CA LYS A 248 64.66 27.33 9.28
C LYS A 248 64.17 26.36 8.20
N ASP A 249 64.26 25.06 8.44
CA ASP A 249 63.77 24.05 7.50
C ASP A 249 62.23 23.91 7.52
N LEU A 250 61.56 24.48 8.53
CA LEU A 250 60.12 24.36 8.79
C LEU A 250 59.35 25.68 8.54
N VAL A 251 60.03 26.74 8.07
CA VAL A 251 59.47 28.09 7.79
C VAL A 251 59.80 28.49 6.37
#